data_AF-A0A3M7BZ06-F1
#
_entry.id   AF-A0A3M7BZ06-F1
#
_cell.length_a   1.000
_cell.length_b   1.000
_cell.length_c   1.000
_cell.angle_alpha   90.00
_cell.angle_beta   90.00
_cell.angle_gamma   90.00
#
_symmetry.space_group_name_H-M   'P 1'
#
loop_
_entity.id
_entity.type
_entity.pdbx_description
1 polymer ?
#
loop_
_entity_poly.entity_id
_entity_poly.type
_entity_poly.pdbx_seq_one_letter_code
_entity_poly.pdbx_strand_id
1 'polypeptide(L)'
;MATRRGAEQEKAHLDQDEIREGKPSNISPAVPGSVIAKLLGFTFAMVTLPLGSYFASVNTIFGGNSTYAGALAALMANVVLIGYVVVAFQDDQSEREADEAEKKKSK
;
A
#
# COMPACT_ATOMS: atom_id res chain seq x y z
N MET A 1 -33.13 -55.16 -18.61
CA MET A 1 -32.64 -53.99 -19.38
C MET A 1 -32.81 -52.76 -18.50
N ALA A 2 -31.74 -52.28 -17.88
CA ALA A 2 -31.77 -51.14 -16.96
C ALA A 2 -31.43 -49.84 -17.72
N THR A 3 -32.31 -48.84 -17.57
CA THR A 3 -32.33 -47.57 -18.29
C THR A 3 -31.17 -46.65 -17.88
N ARG A 4 -30.31 -46.26 -18.83
CA ARG A 4 -29.27 -45.22 -18.67
C ARG A 4 -29.84 -43.81 -18.86
N ARG A 5 -30.74 -43.34 -17.98
CA ARG A 5 -31.29 -41.96 -18.05
C ARG A 5 -30.70 -40.95 -17.06
N GLY A 6 -30.01 -41.40 -16.01
CA GLY A 6 -29.55 -40.51 -14.93
C GLY A 6 -28.24 -39.76 -15.18
N ALA A 7 -27.31 -40.32 -15.97
CA ALA A 7 -25.96 -39.77 -16.09
C ALA A 7 -25.86 -38.52 -17.00
N GLU A 8 -26.80 -38.33 -17.92
CA GLU A 8 -26.81 -37.19 -18.85
C GLU A 8 -27.44 -35.93 -18.23
N GLN A 9 -28.46 -36.09 -17.38
CA GLN A 9 -29.07 -34.97 -16.65
C GLN A 9 -28.15 -34.38 -15.58
N GLU A 10 -27.28 -35.20 -14.96
CA GLU A 10 -26.32 -34.73 -13.96
C GLU A 10 -25.24 -33.84 -14.59
N LYS A 11 -24.73 -34.23 -15.77
CA LYS A 11 -23.77 -33.39 -16.52
C LYS A 11 -24.40 -32.11 -17.06
N ALA A 12 -25.63 -32.19 -17.57
CA ALA A 12 -26.34 -31.02 -18.07
C ALA A 12 -26.64 -29.98 -16.96
N HIS A 13 -26.71 -30.38 -15.70
CA HIS A 13 -26.92 -29.45 -14.58
C HIS A 13 -25.60 -28.81 -14.11
N LEU A 14 -24.51 -29.59 -14.07
CA LEU A 14 -23.17 -29.11 -13.73
C LEU A 14 -22.58 -28.16 -14.78
N ASP A 15 -22.84 -28.39 -16.07
CA ASP A 15 -22.40 -27.51 -17.15
C ASP A 15 -23.24 -26.21 -17.23
N GLN A 16 -24.44 -26.18 -16.64
CA GLN A 16 -25.36 -25.04 -16.72
C GLN A 16 -25.09 -23.98 -15.64
N ASP A 17 -24.37 -24.32 -14.58
CA ASP A 17 -23.89 -23.34 -13.59
C ASP A 17 -22.60 -22.63 -14.04
N GLU A 18 -21.84 -23.16 -15.01
CA GLU A 18 -20.70 -22.44 -15.63
C GLU A 18 -21.14 -21.41 -16.69
N ILE A 19 -22.35 -21.56 -17.24
CA ILE A 19 -22.92 -20.67 -18.29
C ILE A 19 -23.95 -19.68 -17.70
N ARG A 20 -23.97 -19.52 -16.37
CA ARG A 20 -24.77 -18.48 -15.69
C ARG A 20 -23.93 -17.23 -15.47
N GLU A 21 -24.15 -16.29 -16.38
CA GLU A 21 -23.76 -14.88 -16.29
C GLU A 21 -22.26 -14.65 -16.19
N GLY A 22 -21.70 -14.10 -17.28
CA GLY A 22 -20.49 -13.28 -17.24
C GLY A 22 -20.70 -12.08 -16.31
N LYS A 23 -20.66 -12.32 -15.01
CA LYS A 23 -20.53 -11.29 -14.00
C LYS A 23 -19.14 -10.71 -14.23
N PRO A 24 -19.03 -9.44 -14.65
CA PRO A 24 -17.74 -8.87 -15.00
C PRO A 24 -16.80 -9.06 -13.81
N SER A 25 -15.64 -9.67 -14.07
CA SER A 25 -14.58 -9.81 -13.09
C SER A 25 -14.37 -8.43 -12.49
N ASN A 26 -14.62 -8.29 -11.18
CA ASN A 26 -14.45 -7.01 -10.52
C ASN A 26 -12.95 -6.67 -10.54
N ILE A 27 -12.53 -5.93 -11.56
CA ILE A 27 -11.17 -5.42 -11.78
C ILE A 27 -10.93 -4.11 -11.00
N SER A 28 -11.83 -3.75 -10.08
CA SER A 28 -11.56 -2.65 -9.17
C SER A 28 -10.24 -2.95 -8.45
N PRO A 29 -9.33 -1.96 -8.33
CA PRO A 29 -8.02 -2.20 -7.74
C PRO A 29 -8.20 -2.84 -6.36
N ALA A 30 -7.67 -4.06 -6.18
CA ALA A 30 -7.76 -4.80 -4.93
C ALA A 30 -7.02 -4.12 -3.77
N VAL A 31 -6.26 -3.06 -4.07
CA VAL A 31 -5.53 -2.23 -3.13
C VAL A 31 -6.19 -0.85 -3.03
N PRO A 32 -6.58 -0.39 -1.82
CA PRO A 32 -7.19 0.92 -1.63
C PRO A 32 -6.28 2.05 -2.15
N GLY A 33 -6.87 3.05 -2.80
CA GLY A 33 -6.12 4.18 -3.35
C GLY A 33 -5.32 4.99 -2.31
N SER A 34 -5.77 4.99 -1.06
CA SER A 34 -5.02 5.57 0.08
C SER A 34 -3.68 4.90 0.30
N VAL A 35 -3.61 3.58 0.15
CA VAL A 35 -2.38 2.79 0.28
C VAL A 35 -1.42 3.13 -0.85
N ILE A 36 -1.94 3.25 -2.08
CA ILE A 36 -1.12 3.65 -3.24
C ILE A 36 -0.50 5.03 -3.02
N ALA A 37 -1.28 6.01 -2.55
CA ALA A 37 -0.79 7.35 -2.25
C ALA A 37 0.28 7.34 -1.15
N LYS A 38 0.10 6.55 -0.08
CA LYS A 38 1.10 6.37 0.99
C LYS A 38 2.40 5.75 0.46
N LEU A 39 2.33 4.68 -0.33
CA LEU A 39 3.49 4.04 -0.93
C LEU A 39 4.28 5.01 -1.84
N LEU A 40 3.56 5.77 -2.68
CA LEU A 40 4.17 6.81 -3.52
C LEU A 40 4.81 7.93 -2.68
N GLY A 41 4.14 8.40 -1.63
CA GLY A 41 4.68 9.44 -0.74
C GLY A 41 5.95 8.99 -0.02
N PHE A 42 5.97 7.77 0.51
CA PHE A 42 7.14 7.25 1.23
C PHE A 42 8.33 6.99 0.32
N THR A 43 8.10 6.42 -0.86
CA THR A 43 9.16 6.23 -1.86
C THR A 43 9.76 7.57 -2.31
N PHE A 44 8.92 8.57 -2.56
CA PHE A 44 9.38 9.91 -2.88
C PHE A 44 10.17 10.54 -1.72
N ALA A 45 9.68 10.43 -0.48
CA ALA A 45 10.34 10.96 0.70
C ALA A 45 11.72 10.33 0.93
N MET A 46 11.84 9.01 0.74
CA MET A 46 13.09 8.29 0.97
C MET A 46 14.18 8.67 -0.05
N VAL A 47 13.79 9.07 -1.26
CA VAL A 47 14.73 9.57 -2.28
C VAL A 47 15.04 11.05 -2.06
N THR A 48 14.01 11.87 -1.88
CA THR A 48 14.18 13.34 -1.92
C THR A 48 14.73 13.95 -0.65
N LEU A 49 14.38 13.45 0.55
CA LEU A 49 14.90 14.04 1.79
C LEU A 49 16.41 13.78 1.99
N PRO A 50 16.93 12.53 1.84
CA PRO A 50 18.35 12.27 2.01
C PRO A 50 19.21 12.89 0.90
N LEU A 51 18.80 12.78 -0.38
CA LEU A 51 19.52 13.45 -1.47
C LEU A 51 19.42 14.97 -1.37
N GLY A 52 18.22 15.49 -1.10
CA GLY A 52 17.99 16.93 -0.94
C GLY A 52 18.85 17.49 0.19
N SER A 53 18.91 16.80 1.33
CA SER A 53 19.79 17.19 2.44
C SER A 53 21.26 17.15 2.06
N TYR A 54 21.71 16.15 1.29
CA TYR A 54 23.09 16.08 0.80
C TYR A 54 23.45 17.28 -0.08
N PHE A 55 22.67 17.53 -1.14
CA PHE A 55 22.95 18.61 -2.08
C PHE A 55 22.74 20.00 -1.48
N ALA A 56 21.74 20.17 -0.60
CA ALA A 56 21.57 21.40 0.14
C ALA A 56 22.78 21.68 1.05
N SER A 57 23.29 20.65 1.74
CA SER A 57 24.36 20.82 2.73
C SER A 57 25.75 20.95 2.10
N VAL A 58 26.00 20.29 0.96
CA VAL A 58 27.25 20.44 0.21
C VAL A 58 27.42 21.87 -0.32
N ASN A 59 26.31 22.53 -0.69
CA ASN A 59 26.30 23.85 -1.31
C ASN A 59 26.21 25.00 -0.29
N THR A 60 25.67 24.79 0.91
CA THR A 60 25.42 25.87 1.89
C THR A 60 26.33 25.85 3.12
N ILE A 61 26.82 24.69 3.57
CA ILE A 61 27.48 24.55 4.89
C ILE A 61 28.94 24.10 4.77
N PHE A 62 29.27 23.21 3.82
CA PHE A 62 30.59 22.57 3.77
C PHE A 62 31.49 22.96 2.57
N GLY A 63 31.07 23.94 1.76
CA GLY A 63 31.91 24.53 0.71
C GLY A 63 32.52 23.53 -0.28
N GLY A 64 31.81 22.43 -0.59
CA GLY A 64 32.29 21.39 -1.49
C GLY A 64 32.98 20.18 -0.84
N ASN A 65 33.12 20.10 0.49
CA ASN A 65 33.63 18.88 1.13
C ASN A 65 32.53 17.79 1.21
N SER A 66 32.56 16.90 0.23
CA SER A 66 31.61 15.79 0.05
C SER A 66 31.63 14.77 1.19
N THR A 67 32.71 14.66 1.97
CA THR A 67 32.77 13.75 3.12
C THR A 67 31.88 14.22 4.26
N TYR A 68 31.92 15.51 4.61
CA TYR A 68 31.06 16.05 5.67
C TYR A 68 29.59 16.15 5.25
N ALA A 69 29.34 16.52 3.99
CA ALA A 69 27.99 16.50 3.44
C ALA A 69 27.41 15.08 3.39
N GLY A 70 28.23 14.07 3.03
CA GLY A 70 27.85 12.66 3.05
C GLY A 70 27.54 12.16 4.46
N ALA A 71 28.35 12.52 5.45
CA ALA A 71 28.10 12.17 6.86
C ALA A 71 26.79 12.78 7.37
N LEU A 72 26.50 14.03 7.04
CA LEU A 72 25.24 14.67 7.38
C LEU A 72 24.05 14.00 6.68
N ALA A 73 24.20 13.60 5.41
CA ALA A 73 23.16 12.89 4.67
C ALA A 73 22.83 11.53 5.30
N ALA A 74 23.84 10.79 5.76
CA ALA A 74 23.63 9.54 6.50
C ALA A 74 22.89 9.79 7.83
N LEU A 75 23.20 10.89 8.53
CA LEU A 75 22.49 11.32 9.72
C LEU A 75 21.01 11.66 9.42
N MET A 76 20.77 12.39 8.34
CA MET A 76 19.42 12.73 7.87
C MET A 76 18.62 11.50 7.43
N ALA A 77 19.26 10.49 6.86
CA ALA A 77 18.58 9.23 6.53
C ALA A 77 18.01 8.55 7.79
N ASN A 78 18.70 8.60 8.93
CA ASN A 78 18.18 8.10 10.20
C ASN A 78 17.01 8.95 10.73
N VAL A 79 17.05 10.27 10.52
CA VAL A 79 15.92 11.15 10.85
C VAL A 79 14.68 10.81 10.01
N VAL A 80 14.87 10.53 8.71
CA VAL A 80 13.79 10.08 7.81
C VAL A 80 13.21 8.74 8.28
N LEU A 81 14.05 7.81 8.71
CA LEU A 81 13.60 6.53 9.28
C LEU A 81 12.75 6.75 10.54
N ILE A 82 13.17 7.61 11.46
CA ILE A 82 12.38 7.95 12.65
C ILE A 82 11.07 8.61 12.26
N GLY A 83 11.09 9.54 11.31
CA GLY A 83 9.89 10.20 10.77
C GLY A 83 8.90 9.20 10.15
N TYR A 84 9.39 8.20 9.41
CA TYR A 84 8.57 7.10 8.89
C TYR A 84 7.85 6.35 10.00
N VAL A 85 8.57 6.00 11.06
CA VAL A 85 8.01 5.29 12.22
C VAL A 85 6.94 6.13 12.92
N VAL A 86 7.17 7.44 13.10
CA VAL A 86 6.19 8.35 13.71
C VAL A 86 4.92 8.45 12.86
N VAL A 87 5.06 8.62 11.54
CA VAL A 87 3.91 8.65 10.62
C VAL A 87 3.15 7.34 10.68
N ALA A 88 3.84 6.20 10.68
CA ALA A 88 3.21 4.89 10.80
C ALA A 88 2.40 4.74 12.10
N PHE A 89 2.91 5.25 13.23
CA PHE A 89 2.17 5.26 14.50
C PHE A 89 0.95 6.17 14.48
N GLN A 90 1.03 7.34 13.83
CA GLN A 90 -0.11 8.25 13.70
C GLN A 90 -1.18 7.67 12.78
N ASP A 91 -0.75 7.02 11.70
CA ASP A 91 -1.63 6.33 10.76
C ASP A 91 -2.37 5.17 11.44
N ASP A 92 -1.67 4.34 12.23
CA ASP A 92 -2.25 3.27 13.05
C ASP A 92 -3.28 3.79 14.08
N GLN A 93 -3.00 4.91 14.74
CA GLN A 93 -3.98 5.55 15.63
C GLN A 93 -5.23 6.01 14.89
N SER A 94 -5.07 6.62 13.71
CA SER A 94 -6.20 7.14 12.93
C SER A 94 -7.13 6.03 12.41
N GLU A 95 -6.58 4.89 12.01
CA GLU A 95 -7.38 3.72 11.61
C GLU A 95 -8.14 3.14 12.80
N ARG A 96 -7.51 3.07 13.97
CA ARG A 96 -8.16 2.58 15.20
C ARG A 96 -9.29 3.49 15.67
N GLU A 97 -9.14 4.81 15.57
CA GLU A 97 -10.19 5.77 15.90
C GLU A 97 -11.37 5.71 14.91
N ALA A 98 -11.11 5.52 13.62
CA ALA A 98 -12.14 5.34 12.60
C ALA A 98 -12.97 4.07 12.85
N ASP A 99 -12.31 2.94 13.13
CA ASP A 99 -12.95 1.66 13.44
C ASP A 99 -13.80 1.73 14.73
N GLU A 100 -13.33 2.45 15.75
CA GLU A 100 -14.10 2.65 16.98
C GLU A 100 -15.32 3.57 16.78
N ALA A 101 -15.20 4.61 15.95
CA ALA A 101 -16.29 5.50 15.62
C ALA A 101 -17.40 4.78 14.81
N GLU A 102 -17.02 3.87 13.91
CA GLU A 102 -17.97 3.07 13.13
C GLU A 102 -18.70 2.05 14.03
N LYS A 103 -17.99 1.38 14.94
CA LYS A 103 -18.59 0.48 15.94
C LYS A 103 -19.57 1.19 16.89
N LYS A 104 -19.31 2.45 17.26
CA LYS A 104 -20.21 3.25 18.11
C LYS A 104 -21.46 3.74 17.37
N LYS A 105 -21.41 3.92 16.06
CA LYS A 105 -22.58 4.29 15.23
C LYS A 105 -23.49 3.12 14.89
N SER A 106 -22.95 1.90 14.89
CA SER A 106 -23.67 0.65 14.57
C SER A 106 -24.39 0.04 15.80
N LYS A 107 -24.11 0.54 17.00
CA LYS A 107 -24.70 0.09 18.27
C LYS A 107 -25.77 1.06 18.77
#